data_AF-A0A1J5P3J4-F1
#
_entry.id   AF-A0A1J5P3J4-F1
#
_cell.length_a   1.000
_cell.length_b   1.000
_cell.length_c   1.000
_cell.angle_alpha   90.00
_cell.angle_beta   90.00
_cell.angle_gamma   90.00
#
_symmetry.space_group_name_H-M   'P 1'
#
loop_
_entity.id
_entity.type
_entity.pdbx_description
1 polymer ?
#
loop_
_entity_poly.entity_id
_entity_poly.type
_entity_poly.pdbx_seq_one_letter_code
_entity_poly.pdbx_strand_id
1 'polypeptide(L)'
;MPGRIIESEACVAEGAAWLAAHDPRFAEALRLTGPLPLRRRAGGFAALVDAIVSQQVSVASADAMVARLAAAGLMEPLAMAAASDELLRACGMSRQKARYLRALAAAGLNVTSIRDVTPIAHNGCRPPKRRRV
;
A
#
# COMPACT_ATOMS: atom_id res chain seq x y z
N MET A 1 -9.00 -7.95 20.10
CA MET A 1 -10.02 -8.40 19.12
C MET A 1 -9.66 -7.83 17.76
N PRO A 2 -9.70 -8.60 16.66
CA PRO A 2 -9.56 -8.02 15.33
C PRO A 2 -10.70 -7.01 15.10
N GLY A 3 -10.36 -5.77 14.73
CA GLY A 3 -11.36 -4.77 14.36
C GLY A 3 -12.13 -5.17 13.08
N ARG A 4 -13.30 -4.55 12.87
CA ARG A 4 -14.12 -4.76 11.66
C ARG A 4 -13.34 -4.39 10.40
N ILE A 5 -13.42 -5.24 9.38
CA ILE A 5 -12.84 -4.98 8.06
C ILE A 5 -13.76 -4.01 7.30
N ILE A 6 -13.17 -3.00 6.64
CA ILE A 6 -13.90 -2.05 5.79
C ILE A 6 -14.01 -2.64 4.38
N GLU A 7 -15.20 -3.09 4.01
CA GLU A 7 -15.40 -3.84 2.75
C GLU A 7 -16.15 -3.06 1.67
N SER A 8 -16.82 -1.97 2.03
CA SER A 8 -17.72 -1.20 1.15
C SER A 8 -17.61 0.31 1.40
N GLU A 9 -18.11 1.10 0.45
CA GLU A 9 -18.25 2.55 0.61
C GLU A 9 -19.16 2.91 1.78
N ALA A 10 -20.18 2.08 2.07
CA ALA A 10 -21.05 2.24 3.23
C ALA A 10 -20.28 2.14 4.55
N CYS A 11 -19.33 1.19 4.67
CA CYS A 11 -18.46 1.10 5.85
C CYS A 11 -17.60 2.37 6.02
N VAL A 12 -17.12 2.95 4.91
CA VAL A 12 -16.33 4.19 4.96
C VAL A 12 -17.19 5.38 5.37
N ALA A 13 -18.39 5.51 4.79
CA ALA A 13 -19.34 6.56 5.12
C ALA A 13 -19.77 6.50 6.60
N GLU A 14 -20.04 5.29 7.10
CA GLU A 14 -20.35 5.04 8.52
C GLU A 14 -19.22 5.55 9.43
N GLY A 15 -17.97 5.17 9.15
CA GLY A 15 -16.81 5.60 9.93
C GLY A 15 -16.56 7.11 9.84
N ALA A 16 -16.74 7.71 8.66
CA ALA A 16 -16.58 9.14 8.45
C ALA A 16 -17.64 9.95 9.23
N ALA A 17 -18.91 9.51 9.20
CA ALA A 17 -20.00 10.11 9.95
C ALA A 17 -19.75 10.00 11.46
N TRP A 18 -19.29 8.83 11.92
CA TRP A 18 -18.92 8.63 13.33
C TRP A 18 -17.82 9.61 13.76
N LEU A 19 -16.74 9.75 12.98
CA LEU A 19 -15.66 10.69 13.29
C LEU A 19 -16.13 12.15 13.30
N ALA A 20 -16.96 12.56 12.34
CA ALA A 20 -17.50 13.90 12.27
C ALA A 20 -18.40 14.24 13.47
N ALA A 21 -19.14 13.26 13.99
CA ALA A 21 -19.96 13.44 15.20
C ALA A 21 -19.12 13.59 16.48
N HIS A 22 -17.87 13.12 16.49
CA HIS A 22 -17.00 13.09 17.68
C HIS A 22 -15.88 14.15 17.68
N ASP A 23 -15.52 14.74 16.53
CA ASP A 23 -14.55 15.84 16.44
C ASP A 23 -14.97 16.87 15.38
N PRO A 24 -15.15 18.15 15.75
CA PRO A 24 -15.51 19.22 14.81
C PRO A 24 -14.52 19.37 13.64
N ARG A 25 -13.25 19.04 13.84
CA ARG A 25 -12.23 19.12 12.77
C ARG A 25 -12.45 18.05 11.71
N PHE A 26 -12.93 16.87 12.09
CA PHE A 26 -13.31 15.84 11.12
C PHE A 26 -14.61 16.21 10.40
N ALA A 27 -15.56 16.86 11.07
CA ALA A 27 -16.76 17.37 10.41
C ALA A 27 -16.42 18.40 9.32
N GLU A 28 -15.54 19.34 9.63
CA GLU A 28 -15.09 20.35 8.66
C GLU A 28 -14.28 19.72 7.51
N ALA A 29 -13.36 18.79 7.82
CA ALA A 29 -12.61 18.07 6.79
C ALA A 29 -13.54 17.29 5.84
N LEU A 30 -14.55 16.59 6.37
CA LEU A 30 -15.52 15.85 5.56
C LEU A 30 -16.37 16.79 4.69
N ARG A 31 -16.76 17.95 5.20
CA ARG A 31 -17.49 18.97 4.44
C ARG A 31 -16.66 19.51 3.26
N LEU A 32 -15.36 19.73 3.47
CA LEU A 32 -14.45 20.25 2.45
C LEU A 32 -14.05 19.22 1.39
N THR A 33 -13.89 17.95 1.79
CA THR A 33 -13.39 16.88 0.92
C THR A 33 -14.49 16.09 0.24
N GLY A 34 -15.71 16.09 0.80
CA GLY A 34 -16.83 15.27 0.33
C GLY A 34 -16.69 13.79 0.75
N PRO A 35 -17.53 12.90 0.18
CA PRO A 35 -17.50 11.48 0.49
C PRO A 35 -16.12 10.85 0.25
N LEU A 36 -15.64 10.06 1.22
CA LEU A 36 -14.35 9.39 1.14
C LEU A 36 -14.48 8.09 0.32
N PRO A 37 -13.60 7.84 -0.68
CA PRO A 37 -13.68 6.63 -1.48
C PRO A 37 -13.17 5.40 -0.71
N LEU A 38 -13.70 4.23 -1.04
CA LEU A 38 -13.15 2.96 -0.57
C LEU A 38 -11.78 2.71 -1.21
N ARG A 39 -10.72 2.69 -0.38
CA ARG A 39 -9.36 2.34 -0.83
C ARG A 39 -9.06 0.87 -0.55
N ARG A 40 -9.75 -0.02 -1.25
CA ARG A 40 -9.53 -1.48 -1.18
C ARG A 40 -8.83 -1.96 -2.45
N ARG A 41 -7.82 -2.81 -2.30
CA ARG A 41 -7.13 -3.48 -3.41
C ARG A 41 -7.36 -4.98 -3.30
N ALA A 42 -7.34 -5.67 -4.45
CA ALA A 42 -7.23 -7.12 -4.44
C ALA A 42 -5.92 -7.51 -3.73
N GLY A 43 -5.95 -8.61 -2.96
CA GLY A 43 -4.77 -9.14 -2.31
C GLY A 43 -3.87 -9.91 -3.29
N GLY A 44 -2.99 -10.76 -2.75
CA GLY A 44 -2.16 -11.67 -3.54
C GLY A 44 -0.82 -11.08 -3.98
N PHE A 45 -0.11 -11.86 -4.81
CA PHE A 45 1.27 -11.58 -5.18
C PHE A 45 1.45 -10.23 -5.89
N ALA A 46 0.61 -9.93 -6.89
CA ALA A 46 0.66 -8.67 -7.63
C ALA A 46 0.52 -7.44 -6.72
N ALA A 47 -0.31 -7.50 -5.67
CA ALA A 47 -0.47 -6.41 -4.72
C ALA A 47 0.78 -6.20 -3.84
N LEU A 48 1.49 -7.29 -3.52
CA LEU A 48 2.76 -7.22 -2.80
C LEU A 48 3.89 -6.70 -3.70
N VAL A 49 3.90 -7.06 -4.98
CA VAL A 49 4.79 -6.47 -5.99
C VAL A 49 4.57 -4.96 -6.07
N ASP A 50 3.31 -4.51 -6.22
CA ASP A 50 2.95 -3.09 -6.24
C ASP A 50 3.44 -2.35 -4.98
N ALA A 51 3.21 -2.93 -3.80
CA ALA A 51 3.64 -2.37 -2.52
C ALA A 51 5.17 -2.21 -2.42
N ILE A 52 5.95 -3.17 -2.92
CA ILE A 52 7.42 -3.11 -2.94
C ILE A 52 7.90 -2.07 -3.96
N VAL A 53 7.33 -2.09 -5.17
CA VAL A 53 7.70 -1.20 -6.27
C VAL A 53 7.42 0.26 -5.94
N SER A 54 6.34 0.54 -5.22
CA SER A 54 5.94 1.89 -4.83
C SER A 54 6.80 2.52 -3.72
N GLN A 55 7.70 1.77 -3.09
CA GLN A 55 8.54 2.30 -2.01
C GLN A 55 9.50 3.39 -2.51
N GLN A 56 9.56 4.52 -1.78
CA GLN A 56 10.52 5.62 -1.96
C GLN A 56 10.55 6.23 -3.38
N VAL A 57 9.43 6.20 -4.10
CA VAL A 57 9.29 6.80 -5.44
C VAL A 57 7.98 7.60 -5.53
N SER A 58 7.84 8.41 -6.58
CA SER A 58 6.56 9.06 -6.90
C SER A 58 5.53 8.05 -7.40
N VAL A 59 4.24 8.40 -7.29
CA VAL A 59 3.13 7.59 -7.80
C VAL A 59 3.29 7.35 -9.31
N ALA A 60 3.55 8.40 -10.09
CA ALA A 60 3.73 8.27 -11.54
C ALA A 60 4.88 7.33 -11.94
N SER A 61 6.00 7.35 -11.19
CA SER A 61 7.12 6.43 -11.44
C SER A 61 6.77 5.00 -11.05
N ALA A 62 6.06 4.81 -9.93
CA ALA A 62 5.57 3.50 -9.51
C ALA A 62 4.63 2.90 -10.57
N ASP A 63 3.65 3.68 -11.03
CA ASP A 63 2.69 3.26 -12.06
C ASP A 63 3.40 2.81 -13.35
N ALA A 64 4.39 3.60 -13.81
CA ALA A 64 5.18 3.26 -15.00
C ALA A 64 6.06 2.00 -14.80
N MET A 65 6.53 1.74 -13.59
CA MET A 65 7.29 0.53 -13.25
C MET A 65 6.37 -0.70 -13.20
N VAL A 66 5.20 -0.58 -12.56
CA VAL A 66 4.19 -1.64 -12.49
C VAL A 66 3.68 -1.99 -13.89
N ALA A 67 3.38 -1.00 -14.72
CA ALA A 67 2.95 -1.23 -16.10
C ALA A 67 3.99 -2.02 -16.93
N ARG A 68 5.29 -1.72 -16.77
CA ARG A 68 6.36 -2.47 -17.44
C ARG A 68 6.51 -3.90 -16.92
N LEU A 69 6.42 -4.10 -15.60
CA LEU A 69 6.43 -5.45 -15.02
C LEU A 69 5.25 -6.29 -15.50
N ALA A 70 4.05 -5.70 -15.56
CA ALA A 70 2.85 -6.34 -16.09
C ALA A 70 3.01 -6.70 -17.58
N ALA A 71 3.49 -5.75 -18.41
CA ALA A 71 3.74 -6.00 -19.82
C ALA A 71 4.81 -7.09 -20.06
N ALA A 72 5.77 -7.23 -19.14
CA ALA A 72 6.78 -8.29 -19.17
C ALA A 72 6.31 -9.63 -18.57
N GLY A 73 5.05 -9.75 -18.13
CA GLY A 73 4.51 -10.97 -17.52
C GLY A 73 5.06 -11.27 -16.12
N LEU A 74 5.65 -10.28 -15.44
CA LEU A 74 6.33 -10.45 -14.15
C LEU A 74 5.41 -10.26 -12.94
N MET A 75 4.09 -10.27 -13.13
CA MET A 75 3.12 -10.15 -12.03
C MET A 75 2.75 -11.51 -11.43
N GLU A 76 3.41 -12.59 -11.86
CA GLU A 76 3.22 -13.95 -11.35
C GLU A 76 4.48 -14.47 -10.65
N PRO A 77 4.36 -15.25 -9.55
CA PRO A 77 5.50 -15.70 -8.75
C PRO A 77 6.56 -16.45 -9.58
N LEU A 78 6.14 -17.43 -10.39
CA LEU A 78 7.07 -18.25 -11.17
C LEU A 78 7.84 -17.42 -12.21
N ALA A 79 7.16 -16.49 -12.89
CA ALA A 79 7.78 -15.61 -13.86
C ALA A 79 8.75 -14.63 -13.19
N MET A 80 8.37 -14.04 -12.05
CA MET A 80 9.24 -13.16 -11.27
C MET A 80 10.50 -13.88 -10.75
N ALA A 81 10.35 -15.13 -10.29
CA ALA A 81 11.49 -15.94 -9.85
C ALA A 81 12.48 -16.22 -10.99
N ALA A 82 11.97 -16.51 -12.19
CA ALA A 82 12.76 -16.85 -13.38
C ALA A 82 13.30 -15.63 -14.14
N ALA A 83 12.85 -14.41 -13.85
CA ALA A 83 13.26 -13.20 -14.56
C ALA A 83 14.79 -13.03 -14.58
N SER A 84 15.37 -12.39 -15.60
CA SER A 84 16.78 -11.98 -15.56
C SER A 84 16.96 -10.64 -14.86
N ASP A 85 18.15 -10.37 -14.34
CA ASP A 85 18.45 -9.06 -13.75
C ASP A 85 18.37 -7.94 -14.79
N GLU A 86 18.72 -8.23 -16.04
CA GLU A 86 18.60 -7.31 -17.17
C GLU A 86 17.13 -6.94 -17.45
N LEU A 87 16.23 -7.93 -17.46
CA LEU A 87 14.79 -7.69 -17.65
C LEU A 87 14.20 -6.85 -16.51
N LEU A 88 14.53 -7.18 -15.26
CA LEU A 88 14.08 -6.42 -14.09
C LEU A 88 14.60 -4.97 -14.14
N ARG A 89 15.84 -4.78 -14.57
CA ARG A 89 16.43 -3.44 -14.75
C ARG A 89 15.74 -2.67 -15.88
N ALA A 90 15.40 -3.31 -16.99
CA ALA A 90 14.61 -2.71 -18.07
C ALA A 90 13.20 -2.29 -17.60
N CYS A 91 12.62 -3.02 -16.63
CA CYS A 91 11.39 -2.64 -15.93
C CYS A 91 11.60 -1.55 -14.84
N GLY A 92 12.82 -1.03 -14.69
CA GLY A 92 13.14 0.07 -13.78
C GLY A 92 13.43 -0.37 -12.36
N MET A 93 13.59 -1.68 -12.10
CA MET A 93 13.90 -2.16 -10.76
C MET A 93 15.31 -1.80 -10.34
N SER A 94 15.46 -1.26 -9.13
CA SER A 94 16.76 -1.21 -8.46
C SER A 94 17.20 -2.64 -8.10
N ARG A 95 18.50 -2.85 -7.90
CA ARG A 95 19.04 -4.14 -7.44
C ARG A 95 18.36 -4.63 -6.16
N GLN A 96 18.07 -3.71 -5.24
CA GLN A 96 17.41 -4.03 -3.98
C GLN A 96 15.95 -4.47 -4.19
N LYS A 97 15.18 -3.74 -5.02
CA LYS A 97 13.80 -4.13 -5.35
C LYS A 97 13.75 -5.46 -6.09
N ALA A 98 14.64 -5.69 -7.06
CA ALA A 98 14.78 -6.97 -7.74
C ALA A 98 15.00 -8.14 -6.76
N ARG A 99 15.91 -7.96 -5.78
CA ARG A 99 16.15 -8.97 -4.74
C ARG A 99 14.89 -9.25 -3.89
N TYR A 100 14.15 -8.22 -3.51
CA TYR A 100 12.93 -8.38 -2.71
C TYR A 100 11.82 -9.09 -3.47
N LEU A 101 11.62 -8.74 -4.75
CA LEU A 101 10.61 -9.37 -5.59
C LEU A 101 10.90 -10.86 -5.84
N ARG A 102 12.18 -11.21 -6.06
CA ARG A 102 12.58 -12.63 -6.15
C ARG A 102 12.41 -13.37 -4.84
N ALA A 103 12.79 -12.77 -3.72
CA ALA A 103 12.61 -13.38 -2.40
C ALA A 103 11.12 -13.61 -2.11
N LEU A 104 10.27 -12.64 -2.45
CA LEU A 104 8.82 -12.77 -2.33
C LEU A 104 8.29 -13.94 -3.19
N ALA A 105 8.76 -14.06 -4.43
CA ALA A 105 8.37 -15.14 -5.33
C ALA A 105 8.81 -16.53 -4.81
N ALA A 106 10.04 -16.63 -4.32
CA ALA A 106 10.61 -17.86 -3.79
C ALA A 106 9.99 -18.30 -2.46
N ALA A 107 9.46 -17.36 -1.67
CA ALA A 107 8.89 -17.65 -0.36
C ALA A 107 7.58 -18.45 -0.43
N GLY A 108 6.93 -18.54 -1.60
CA GLY A 108 5.70 -19.33 -1.77
C GLY A 108 4.55 -18.90 -0.87
N LEU A 109 4.56 -17.64 -0.41
CA LEU A 109 3.60 -17.15 0.57
C LEU A 109 2.22 -16.93 -0.06
N ASN A 110 1.21 -17.60 0.47
CA ASN A 110 -0.18 -17.21 0.25
C ASN A 110 -0.60 -16.24 1.36
N VAL A 111 -0.32 -14.95 1.18
CA VAL A 111 -0.60 -13.91 2.17
C VAL A 111 -2.10 -13.58 2.17
N THR A 112 -2.81 -14.09 3.17
CA THR A 112 -4.26 -13.86 3.35
C THR A 112 -4.58 -12.57 4.11
N SER A 113 -3.66 -12.12 4.98
CA SER A 113 -3.77 -10.84 5.68
C SER A 113 -2.40 -10.34 6.15
N ILE A 114 -2.24 -9.02 6.24
CA ILE A 114 -1.09 -8.36 6.88
C ILE A 114 -1.65 -7.53 8.03
N ARG A 115 -1.10 -7.69 9.22
CA ARG A 115 -1.48 -6.93 10.42
C ARG A 115 -0.26 -6.22 10.96
N ASP A 116 -0.38 -4.91 11.15
CA ASP A 116 0.58 -4.16 11.93
C ASP A 116 0.37 -4.50 13.42
N VAL A 117 1.38 -5.08 14.06
CA VAL A 117 1.41 -5.38 15.50
C VAL A 117 2.30 -4.40 16.26
N THR A 118 2.81 -3.38 15.58
CA THR A 118 3.68 -2.38 16.19
C THR A 118 2.89 -1.60 17.23
N PRO A 119 3.40 -1.42 18.46
CA PRO A 119 2.68 -0.69 19.52
C PRO A 119 2.40 0.78 19.17
N ILE A 120 3.14 1.33 18.20
CA ILE A 120 3.05 2.70 17.72
C ILE A 120 2.78 2.63 16.22
N ALA A 121 1.71 3.26 15.76
CA ALA A 121 1.42 3.35 14.34
C ALA A 121 2.61 4.00 13.61
N HIS A 122 3.13 3.35 12.56
CA HIS A 122 4.30 3.83 11.80
C HIS A 122 4.15 5.28 11.28
N ASN A 123 2.91 5.77 11.12
CA ASN A 123 2.57 7.14 10.75
C ASN A 123 1.56 7.79 11.73
N GLY A 124 1.57 7.39 13.01
CA GLY A 124 0.72 8.00 14.02
C GLY A 124 0.96 9.51 14.16
N CYS A 125 -0.01 10.23 14.74
CA CYS A 125 0.12 11.66 14.99
C CYS A 125 1.41 11.93 15.79
N ARG A 126 2.41 12.51 15.13
CA ARG A 126 3.65 12.91 15.78
C ARG A 126 3.33 14.04 16.76
N PRO A 127 3.76 13.96 18.03
CA PRO A 127 3.59 15.06 18.97
C PRO A 127 4.17 16.36 18.37
N PRO A 128 3.50 17.52 18.54
CA PRO A 128 4.01 18.78 18.03
C PRO A 128 5.40 19.06 18.61
N LYS A 129 6.31 19.55 17.77
CA LYS A 129 7.68 19.87 18.17
C LYS A 129 7.63 20.91 19.30
N ARG A 130 8.27 20.63 20.45
CA ARG A 130 8.40 21.60 21.55
C ARG A 130 8.96 22.91 20.98
N ARG A 131 8.26 24.03 21.20
CA ARG A 131 8.79 25.36 20.85
C ARG A 131 10.11 25.54 21.58
N ARG A 132 11.16 25.91 20.85
CA ARG A 132 12.34 26.52 21.44
C ARG A 132 11.90 27.92 21.81
N VAL A 133 11.58 28.10 23.10
CA VAL A 133 11.44 29.43 23.71
C VAL A 133 12.80 29.82 24.22
#